data_AF-A0A9X2JPS7-F1
#
_entry.id   AF-A0A9X2JPS7-F1
#
_cell.length_a   1.000
_cell.length_b   1.000
_cell.length_c   1.000
_cell.angle_alpha   90.00
_cell.angle_beta   90.00
_cell.angle_gamma   90.00
#
_symmetry.space_group_name_H-M   'P 1'
#
loop_
_entity.id
_entity.type
_entity.pdbx_description
1 polymer ?
#
loop_
_entity_poly.entity_id
_entity_poly.type
_entity_poly.pdbx_seq_one_letter_code
_entity_poly.pdbx_strand_id
1 'polypeptide(L)'
;MSLPRTEEVSNAETALDRLDAAGALSRMIEVQSAAIESLRHATGDLEAAAQLVAAALSGTGRLVYAAAGSSGLMALADAAELPGTFGIAQERILVRMAGGVPAD
;
A
#
# COMPACT_ATOMS: atom_id res chain seq x y z
N MET A 1 -2.42 13.37 -24.55
CA MET A 1 -2.91 12.40 -23.56
C MET A 1 -2.90 13.11 -22.21
N SER A 2 -3.99 13.06 -21.42
CA SER A 2 -3.97 13.63 -20.06
C SER A 2 -3.08 12.77 -19.17
N LEU A 3 -2.32 13.40 -18.26
CA LEU A 3 -1.58 12.66 -17.26
C LEU A 3 -2.55 11.97 -16.29
N PRO A 4 -2.19 10.82 -15.71
CA PRO A 4 -2.92 10.26 -14.60
C PRO A 4 -2.72 11.14 -13.36
N ARG A 5 -3.70 11.12 -12.44
CA ARG A 5 -3.70 11.94 -11.21
C ARG A 5 -2.41 11.83 -10.39
N THR A 6 -1.78 10.66 -10.35
CA THR A 6 -0.54 10.42 -9.58
C THR A 6 0.67 11.18 -10.13
N GLU A 7 0.61 11.60 -11.40
CA GLU A 7 1.66 12.36 -12.09
C GLU A 7 1.31 13.86 -12.20
N GLU A 8 0.15 14.28 -11.68
CA GLU A 8 -0.25 15.69 -11.64
C GLU A 8 0.44 16.40 -10.47
N VAL A 9 0.85 17.65 -10.71
CA VAL A 9 1.38 18.52 -9.65
C VAL A 9 0.23 18.91 -8.71
N SER A 10 0.48 18.86 -7.41
CA SER A 10 -0.49 19.32 -6.41
C SER A 10 -0.96 20.75 -6.71
N ASN A 11 -2.26 21.00 -6.61
CA ASN A 11 -2.87 22.32 -6.72
C ASN A 11 -2.67 23.21 -5.48
N ALA A 12 -1.61 22.94 -4.70
CA ALA A 12 -1.25 23.74 -3.54
C ALA A 12 -0.97 25.19 -3.95
N GLU A 13 -1.57 26.16 -3.25
CA GLU A 13 -1.27 27.58 -3.49
C GLU A 13 0.22 27.90 -3.25
N THR A 14 0.83 27.25 -2.24
CA THR A 14 2.26 27.36 -1.95
C THR A 14 2.94 26.01 -2.14
N ALA A 15 4.03 26.00 -2.90
CA ALA A 15 4.85 24.80 -3.11
C ALA A 15 5.51 24.35 -1.81
N LEU A 16 5.67 23.03 -1.63
CA LEU A 16 6.13 22.42 -0.37
C LEU A 16 7.53 22.93 0.04
N ASP A 17 8.42 23.16 -0.94
CA ASP A 17 9.78 23.66 -0.76
C ASP A 17 9.86 25.15 -0.36
N ARG A 18 8.72 25.87 -0.43
CA ARG A 18 8.60 27.28 -0.02
C ARG A 18 7.99 27.47 1.36
N LEU A 19 7.52 26.39 1.99
CA LEU A 19 7.02 26.42 3.35
C LEU A 19 8.18 26.39 4.35
N ASP A 20 7.96 26.93 5.54
CA ASP A 20 8.84 26.64 6.67
C ASP A 20 8.64 25.19 7.15
N ALA A 21 9.51 24.73 8.05
CA ALA A 21 9.46 23.34 8.52
C ALA A 21 8.10 22.97 9.15
N ALA A 22 7.48 23.90 9.88
CA ALA A 22 6.19 23.68 10.51
C ALA A 22 5.07 23.56 9.46
N GLY A 23 5.04 24.45 8.47
CA GLY A 23 4.08 24.41 7.38
C GLY A 23 4.22 23.16 6.52
N ALA A 24 5.46 22.77 6.19
CA ALA A 24 5.72 21.54 5.45
C ALA A 24 5.26 20.29 6.21
N LEU A 25 5.55 20.21 7.51
CA LEU A 25 5.08 19.12 8.37
C LEU A 25 3.55 19.04 8.43
N SER A 26 2.89 20.16 8.71
CA SER A 26 1.41 20.23 8.72
C SER A 26 0.84 19.76 7.38
N ARG A 27 1.42 20.22 6.27
CA ARG A 27 0.99 19.81 4.92
C ARG A 27 1.12 18.31 4.67
N MET A 28 2.21 17.70 5.12
CA MET A 28 2.40 16.25 5.01
C MET A 28 1.35 15.49 5.81
N ILE A 29 1.05 15.93 7.03
CA ILE A 29 0.01 15.32 7.89
C ILE A 29 -1.38 15.43 7.25
N GLU A 30 -1.72 16.58 6.69
CA GLU A 30 -3.00 16.81 5.99
C GLU A 30 -3.16 15.85 4.80
N VAL A 31 -2.13 15.69 3.98
CA VAL A 31 -2.17 14.78 2.82
C VAL A 31 -2.29 13.32 3.26
N GLN A 32 -1.61 12.91 4.34
CA GLN A 32 -1.76 11.57 4.91
C GLN A 32 -3.19 11.33 5.42
N SER A 33 -3.78 12.32 6.08
CA SER A 33 -5.16 12.25 6.55
C SER A 33 -6.15 12.12 5.40
N ALA A 34 -5.95 12.88 4.31
CA ALA A 34 -6.75 12.77 3.10
C ALA A 34 -6.60 11.40 2.41
N ALA A 35 -5.41 10.81 2.43
CA ALA A 35 -5.18 9.46 1.91
C ALA A 35 -5.99 8.41 2.69
N ILE A 36 -6.01 8.49 4.03
CA ILE A 36 -6.83 7.63 4.87
C ILE A 36 -8.32 7.84 4.57
N GLU A 37 -8.77 9.08 4.47
CA GLU A 37 -10.17 9.40 4.17
C GLU A 37 -10.60 8.87 2.80
N SER A 38 -9.69 8.84 1.82
CA SER A 38 -9.99 8.30 0.49
C SER A 38 -10.42 6.83 0.51
N LEU A 39 -9.96 6.06 1.51
CA LEU A 39 -10.30 4.63 1.66
C LEU A 39 -11.79 4.39 1.88
N ARG A 40 -12.56 5.39 2.36
CA ARG A 40 -14.02 5.26 2.53
C ARG A 40 -14.70 4.83 1.23
N HIS A 41 -14.25 5.37 0.11
CA HIS A 41 -14.80 5.07 -1.21
C HIS A 41 -14.42 3.66 -1.71
N ALA A 42 -13.39 3.04 -1.14
CA ALA A 42 -12.91 1.71 -1.52
C ALA A 42 -13.36 0.60 -0.56
N THR A 43 -14.18 0.92 0.45
CA THR A 43 -14.57 -0.02 1.51
C THR A 43 -15.21 -1.31 1.00
N GLY A 44 -16.09 -1.22 -0.01
CA GLY A 44 -16.71 -2.40 -0.62
C GLY A 44 -15.72 -3.30 -1.35
N ASP A 45 -14.78 -2.71 -2.10
CA ASP A 45 -13.74 -3.47 -2.81
C ASP A 45 -12.76 -4.13 -1.83
N LEU A 46 -12.42 -3.42 -0.74
CA LEU A 46 -11.59 -3.96 0.34
C LEU A 46 -12.27 -5.12 1.08
N GLU A 47 -13.58 -5.01 1.36
CA GLU A 47 -14.36 -6.10 1.94
C GLU A 47 -14.35 -7.34 1.02
N ALA A 48 -14.65 -7.15 -0.26
CA ALA A 48 -14.65 -8.24 -1.24
C ALA A 48 -13.26 -8.92 -1.32
N ALA A 49 -12.18 -8.12 -1.37
CA ALA A 49 -10.82 -8.63 -1.36
C ALA A 49 -10.51 -9.43 -0.09
N ALA A 50 -10.89 -8.90 1.08
CA ALA A 50 -10.68 -9.58 2.37
C ALA A 50 -11.40 -10.93 2.44
N GLN A 51 -12.66 -11.00 1.97
CA GLN A 51 -13.42 -12.25 1.92
C GLN A 51 -12.77 -13.28 0.98
N LEU A 52 -12.31 -12.86 -0.19
CA LEU A 52 -11.61 -13.73 -1.14
C LEU A 52 -10.31 -14.29 -0.55
N VAL A 53 -9.52 -13.43 0.09
CA VAL A 53 -8.27 -13.84 0.74
C VAL A 53 -8.54 -14.80 1.90
N ALA A 54 -9.52 -14.51 2.75
CA ALA A 54 -9.91 -15.37 3.87
C ALA A 54 -10.40 -16.75 3.38
N ALA A 55 -11.21 -16.80 2.31
CA ALA A 55 -11.65 -18.05 1.72
C ALA A 55 -10.47 -18.86 1.15
N ALA A 56 -9.53 -18.22 0.45
CA ALA A 56 -8.34 -18.88 -0.08
C ALA A 56 -7.43 -19.41 1.05
N LEU A 57 -7.25 -18.63 2.12
CA LEU A 57 -6.38 -18.98 3.25
C LEU A 57 -6.99 -20.01 4.20
N SER A 58 -8.32 -20.07 4.33
CA SER A 58 -8.99 -21.13 5.11
C SER A 58 -8.93 -22.50 4.43
N GLY A 59 -8.86 -22.54 3.10
CA GLY A 59 -8.56 -23.75 2.33
C GLY A 59 -7.06 -24.03 2.23
N THR A 60 -6.63 -24.56 1.09
CA THR A 60 -5.23 -24.82 0.74
C THR A 60 -4.63 -23.75 -0.20
N GLY A 61 -5.35 -22.64 -0.40
CA GLY A 61 -4.97 -21.55 -1.30
C GLY A 61 -3.78 -20.74 -0.79
N ARG A 62 -3.37 -19.74 -1.58
CA ARG A 62 -2.20 -18.90 -1.31
C ARG A 62 -2.55 -17.43 -1.56
N LEU A 63 -1.91 -16.54 -0.82
CA LEU A 63 -1.93 -15.11 -1.06
C LEU A 63 -0.67 -14.72 -1.84
N VAL A 64 -0.85 -14.12 -3.02
CA VAL A 64 0.26 -13.69 -3.89
C VAL A 64 0.16 -12.20 -4.16
N TYR A 65 1.14 -11.45 -3.66
CA TYR A 65 1.35 -10.05 -4.01
C TYR A 65 2.18 -9.94 -5.27
N ALA A 66 1.79 -9.09 -6.22
CA ALA A 66 2.57 -8.76 -7.41
C ALA A 66 2.74 -7.25 -7.51
N ALA A 67 3.98 -6.75 -7.47
CA ALA A 67 4.25 -5.33 -7.33
C ALA A 67 5.66 -4.94 -7.82
N ALA A 68 5.91 -3.64 -7.96
CA ALA A 68 7.22 -3.07 -8.24
C ALA A 68 7.51 -1.93 -7.25
N GLY A 69 8.79 -1.58 -7.06
CA GLY A 69 9.20 -0.43 -6.25
C GLY A 69 8.59 -0.41 -4.84
N SER A 70 8.14 0.76 -4.40
CA SER A 70 7.57 0.97 -3.06
C SER A 70 6.38 0.07 -2.74
N SER A 71 5.54 -0.28 -3.73
CA SER A 71 4.44 -1.22 -3.54
C SER A 71 4.93 -2.63 -3.22
N GLY A 72 6.07 -3.05 -3.79
CA GLY A 72 6.72 -4.31 -3.46
C GLY A 72 7.26 -4.33 -2.04
N LEU A 73 7.85 -3.22 -1.59
CA LEU A 73 8.33 -3.08 -0.21
C LEU A 73 7.19 -3.15 0.81
N MET A 74 6.04 -2.53 0.52
CA MET A 74 4.85 -2.62 1.38
C MET A 74 4.32 -4.06 1.46
N ALA A 75 4.28 -4.77 0.33
CA ALA A 75 3.86 -6.17 0.28
C ALA A 75 4.81 -7.09 1.05
N LEU A 76 6.12 -6.81 1.04
CA LEU A 76 7.11 -7.55 1.83
C LEU A 76 6.89 -7.34 3.34
N ALA A 77 6.62 -6.11 3.75
CA ALA A 77 6.33 -5.79 5.16
C ALA A 77 5.08 -6.54 5.66
N ASP A 78 3.98 -6.50 4.89
CA ASP A 78 2.77 -7.26 5.24
C ASP A 78 3.04 -8.77 5.28
N ALA A 79 3.67 -9.31 4.24
CA ALA A 79 3.96 -10.74 4.13
C ALA A 79 4.84 -11.29 5.28
N ALA A 80 5.75 -10.47 5.81
CA ALA A 80 6.64 -10.85 6.91
C ALA A 80 5.88 -11.04 8.24
N GLU A 81 4.79 -10.28 8.45
CA GLU A 81 4.03 -10.29 9.70
C GLU A 81 2.99 -11.41 9.77
N LEU A 82 2.45 -11.86 8.62
CA LEU A 82 1.36 -12.84 8.58
C LEU A 82 1.68 -14.18 9.27
N PRO A 83 2.86 -14.80 9.11
CA PRO A 83 3.18 -16.05 9.80
C PRO A 83 3.30 -15.87 11.32
N GLY A 84 3.99 -14.82 11.77
CA GLY A 84 4.22 -14.57 13.19
C GLY A 84 2.95 -14.14 13.93
N THR A 85 2.09 -13.36 13.26
CA THR A 85 0.88 -12.79 13.87
C THR A 85 -0.31 -13.74 13.82
N PHE A 86 -0.49 -14.46 12.71
CA PHE A 86 -1.69 -15.27 12.46
C PHE A 86 -1.42 -16.76 12.25
N GLY A 87 -0.16 -17.20 12.32
CA GLY A 87 0.21 -18.61 12.12
C GLY A 87 0.02 -19.10 10.68
N ILE A 88 -0.09 -18.19 9.71
CA ILE A 88 -0.23 -18.56 8.30
C ILE A 88 1.12 -19.09 7.80
N ALA A 89 1.14 -20.29 7.24
CA ALA A 89 2.37 -20.91 6.75
C ALA A 89 3.07 -20.03 5.70
N GLN A 90 4.38 -19.83 5.85
CA GLN A 90 5.16 -18.88 5.06
C GLN A 90 5.12 -19.19 3.55
N GLU A 91 5.11 -20.46 3.18
CA GLU A 91 4.98 -20.93 1.80
C GLU A 91 3.63 -20.60 1.13
N ARG A 92 2.63 -20.18 1.92
CA ARG A 92 1.33 -19.73 1.43
C ARG A 92 1.25 -18.23 1.15
N ILE A 93 2.28 -17.47 1.55
CA ILE A 93 2.38 -16.04 1.32
C ILE A 93 3.55 -15.76 0.37
N LEU A 94 3.26 -15.19 -0.80
CA LEU A 94 4.27 -14.99 -1.83
C LEU A 94 4.29 -13.55 -2.30
N VAL A 95 5.47 -12.94 -2.33
CA VAL A 95 5.68 -11.65 -2.98
C VAL A 95 6.39 -11.88 -4.32
N ARG A 96 5.85 -11.28 -5.39
CA ARG A 96 6.40 -11.25 -6.74
C ARG A 96 6.76 -9.81 -7.06
N MET A 97 7.95 -9.41 -6.62
CA MET A 97 8.50 -8.08 -6.85
C MET A 97 9.21 -8.02 -8.20
N ALA A 98 8.87 -7.04 -9.04
CA ALA A 98 9.57 -6.78 -10.28
C ALA A 98 11.04 -6.40 -9.99
N GLY A 99 11.97 -7.09 -10.63
CA GLY A 99 13.41 -6.96 -10.34
C GLY A 99 13.92 -7.85 -9.20
N GLY A 100 13.04 -8.62 -8.53
CA GLY A 100 13.38 -9.43 -7.38
C GLY A 100 13.29 -8.66 -6.06
N VAL A 101 13.38 -9.38 -4.94
CA VAL A 101 13.50 -8.77 -3.61
C VAL A 101 14.92 -8.21 -3.48
N PRO A 102 15.11 -6.94 -3.08
CA PRO A 102 16.44 -6.40 -2.80
C PRO A 102 17.17 -7.27 -1.78
N ALA A 103 18.37 -7.70 -2.14
CA ALA A 103 19.26 -8.47 -1.29
C ALA A 103 20.50 -7.61 -1.08
N ASP A 104 20.38 -6.64 -0.19
CA ASP A 104 21.47 -5.78 0.23
C ASP A 104 22.40 -6.55 1.19
#